data_AF-A0A5B7TX73-F1
#
_entry.id   AF-A0A5B7TX73-F1
#
_cell.length_a   1.000
_cell.length_b   1.000
_cell.length_c   1.000
_cell.angle_alpha   90.00
_cell.angle_beta   90.00
_cell.angle_gamma   90.00
#
_symmetry.space_group_name_H-M   'P 1'
#
loop_
_entity.id
_entity.type
_entity.pdbx_description
1 polymer ?
#
loop_
_entity_poly.entity_id
_entity_poly.type
_entity_poly.pdbx_seq_one_letter_code
_entity_poly.pdbx_strand_id
1 'polypeptide(L)' 'MERKEFELIFGILSLLVSIIWGYYKIKDWNRMKKDDHIRKSYSIQIIGGLIVFFMIGIVGIYRYFS' A
#
# COMPACT_ATOMS: atom_id res chain seq x y z
N MET A 1 -15.71 -12.93 -16.29
CA MET A 1 -14.43 -12.93 -15.58
C MET A 1 -14.50 -14.01 -14.53
N GLU A 2 -13.59 -14.98 -14.55
CA GLU A 2 -13.56 -16.02 -13.52
C GLU A 2 -13.11 -15.43 -12.18
N ARG A 3 -13.54 -16.03 -11.06
CA ARG A 3 -13.19 -15.53 -9.71
C ARG A 3 -11.67 -15.40 -9.52
N LYS A 4 -10.89 -16.31 -10.11
CA LYS A 4 -9.43 -16.30 -10.07
C LYS A 4 -8.82 -15.09 -10.79
N GLU A 5 -9.28 -14.77 -12.00
CA GLU A 5 -8.81 -13.60 -12.75
C GLU A 5 -9.09 -12.29 -12.01
N PHE A 6 -10.26 -12.21 -11.36
CA PHE A 6 -10.61 -11.06 -10.52
C PHE A 6 -9.68 -10.92 -9.31
N GLU A 7 -9.36 -12.01 -8.61
CA GLU A 7 -8.41 -12.01 -7.49
C GLU A 7 -7.01 -11.57 -7.92
N LEU A 8 -6.55 -12.01 -9.09
CA LEU A 8 -5.26 -11.59 -9.66
C LEU A 8 -5.23 -10.08 -9.94
N ILE A 9 -6.23 -9.56 -10.64
CA ILE A 9 -6.30 -8.13 -10.98
C ILE A 9 -6.41 -7.29 -9.71
N PHE A 10 -7.23 -7.71 -8.75
CA PHE A 10 -7.36 -7.03 -7.48
C PHE A 10 -6.04 -7.02 -6.68
N GLY A 11 -5.31 -8.14 -6.70
CA GLY A 11 -3.99 -8.25 -6.08
C GLY A 11 -2.97 -7.30 -6.73
N ILE A 12 -2.89 -7.29 -8.06
CA ILE A 12 -2.00 -6.40 -8.82
C ILE A 12 -2.34 -4.92 -8.56
N LEU A 13 -3.62 -4.55 -8.61
CA LEU A 13 -4.04 -3.18 -8.32
C LEU A 13 -3.71 -2.76 -6.89
N SER A 14 -3.90 -3.66 -5.91
CA SER A 14 -3.55 -3.38 -4.51
C SER A 14 -2.05 -3.16 -4.32
N LEU A 15 -1.21 -3.93 -5.02
CA LEU A 15 0.24 -3.72 -5.03
C LEU A 15 0.63 -2.39 -5.68
N LEU A 16 0.06 -2.07 -6.85
CA LEU A 16 0.36 -0.82 -7.54
C LEU A 16 0.00 0.39 -6.68
N VAL A 17 -1.21 0.40 -6.10
CA VAL A 17 -1.66 1.48 -5.23
C VAL A 17 -0.76 1.62 -4.01
N SER A 18 -0.45 0.50 -3.33
CA SER A 18 0.40 0.55 -2.13
C SER A 18 1.81 1.05 -2.41
N ILE A 19 2.44 0.64 -3.52
CA ILE A 19 3.77 1.09 -3.92
C ILE A 19 3.77 2.57 -4.31
N ILE A 20 2.88 2.98 -5.21
CA ILE A 20 2.82 4.36 -5.72
C ILE A 20 2.54 5.32 -4.56
N TRP A 21 1.49 5.04 -3.78
CA TRP A 21 1.10 5.92 -2.69
C TRP A 21 2.12 5.91 -1.56
N GLY A 22 2.72 4.75 -1.27
CA GLY A 22 3.82 4.61 -0.31
C GLY A 22 5.02 5.46 -0.68
N TYR A 23 5.43 5.45 -1.94
CA TYR A 23 6.53 6.30 -2.42
C TYR A 23 6.22 7.80 -2.24
N TYR A 24 5.03 8.25 -2.65
CA TYR A 24 4.64 9.65 -2.44
C TYR A 24 4.58 10.02 -0.96
N LYS A 25 4.06 9.12 -0.10
CA LYS A 25 3.96 9.38 1.35
C LYS A 25 5.31 9.46 2.03
N ILE A 26 6.25 8.58 1.69
CA ILE A 26 7.62 8.63 2.22
C ILE A 26 8.32 9.90 1.75
N LYS A 27 8.17 10.27 0.48
CA LYS A 27 8.74 11.51 -0.06
C LYS A 27 8.18 12.75 0.63
N ASP A 28 6.87 12.78 0.88
CA ASP A 28 6.20 13.86 1.60
C ASP A 28 6.67 13.92 3.06
N TRP A 29 6.76 12.77 3.73
CA TRP A 29 7.25 12.68 5.10
C TRP A 29 8.69 13.19 5.27
N ASN A 30 9.57 12.89 4.31
CA ASN A 30 10.94 13.41 4.30
C ASN A 30 11.02 14.93 4.09
N ARG A 31 10.00 15.53 3.46
CA ARG A 31 9.91 16.99 3.26
C ARG A 31 9.26 17.72 4.42
N MET A 32 8.58 17.02 5.33
CA MET A 32 7.94 17.64 6.50
C MET A 32 8.98 18.13 7.51
N LYS A 33 8.74 19.33 8.06
CA LYS A 33 9.54 19.88 9.15
C LYS A 33 9.54 18.94 10.36
N LYS A 34 10.65 18.89 11.09
CA LYS A 34 10.84 17.94 12.20
C LYS A 34 9.81 18.10 13.32
N ASP A 35 9.38 19.34 13.58
CA ASP A 35 8.46 19.69 14.67
C ASP A 35 6.98 19.45 14.37
N ASP A 36 6.65 19.04 13.13
CA ASP A 36 5.26 18.81 12.72
C ASP A 36 4.79 17.38 13.13
N HIS A 37 4.82 17.12 14.44
CA HIS A 37 4.61 15.80 15.04
C HIS A 37 3.24 15.18 14.72
N ILE A 38 2.20 16.02 14.61
CA ILE A 38 0.85 15.58 14.27
C ILE A 38 0.83 14.99 12.86
N ARG A 39 1.36 15.72 11.86
CA ARG A 39 1.40 15.27 10.46
C ARG A 39 2.29 14.04 10.25
N LYS A 40 3.38 13.92 11.01
CA LYS A 40 4.23 12.72 11.00
C LYS A 40 3.52 11.48 11.53
N SER A 41 2.78 11.61 12.63
CA SER A 41 2.04 10.49 13.22
C SER A 41 0.95 9.97 12.29
N TYR A 42 0.17 10.87 11.67
CA TYR A 42 -0.80 10.49 10.64
C TYR A 42 -0.13 9.83 9.42
N SER A 43 1.04 10.32 9.01
CA SER A 43 1.78 9.73 7.89
C SER A 43 2.26 8.31 8.20
N ILE A 44 2.70 8.05 9.44
CA ILE A 44 3.06 6.70 9.90
C ILE A 44 1.87 5.75 9.88
N GLN A 45 0.68 6.20 10.35
CA GLN A 45 -0.53 5.39 10.28
C GLN A 45 -0.88 5.02 8.83
N ILE A 46 -0.77 5.98 7.91
CA ILE A 46 -1.03 5.75 6.48
C ILE A 46 0.00 4.77 5.89
N ILE A 47 1.28 4.92 6.22
CA ILE A 47 2.33 3.97 5.78
C ILE A 47 2.04 2.57 6.32
N GLY A 48 1.65 2.44 7.58
CA GLY A 48 1.24 1.16 8.17
C GLY A 48 0.07 0.53 7.43
N GLY A 49 -0.96 1.32 7.08
CA GLY A 49 -2.08 0.85 6.26
C GLY A 49 -1.64 0.38 4.87
N LEU A 50 -0.73 1.09 4.23
CA LEU A 50 -0.19 0.71 2.92
C LEU A 50 0.59 -0.61 2.97
N ILE A 51 1.30 -0.90 4.06
CA ILE A 51 2.00 -2.18 4.26
C ILE A 51 0.99 -3.34 4.38
N VAL A 52 -0.09 -3.16 5.13
CA VAL A 52 -1.15 -4.17 5.23
C VAL A 52 -1.81 -4.40 3.87
N PHE A 53 -2.09 -3.30 3.14
CA PHE A 53 -2.68 -3.37 1.80
C PHE A 53 -1.76 -4.07 0.79
N PHE A 54 -0.45 -3.84 0.90
CA PHE A 54 0.58 -4.54 0.12
C PHE A 54 0.59 -6.04 0.41
N MET A 55 0.51 -6.45 1.68
CA MET A 55 0.42 -7.86 2.05
C MET A 55 -0.84 -8.54 1.50
N ILE A 56 -2.00 -7.86 1.54
CA ILE A 56 -3.23 -8.36 0.92
C ILE A 56 -3.04 -8.57 -0.58
N GLY A 57 -2.37 -7.62 -1.25
CA GLY A 57 -2.01 -7.74 -2.67
C GLY A 57 -1.18 -9.00 -2.97
N ILE A 58 -0.13 -9.26 -2.17
CA ILE A 58 0.71 -10.47 -2.31
C ILE A 58 -0.13 -11.72 -2.12
N VAL A 59 -0.95 -11.79 -1.07
CA VAL A 59 -1.79 -12.97 -0.78
C VAL A 59 -2.79 -13.23 -1.90
N GLY A 60 -3.39 -12.17 -2.47
CA GLY A 60 -4.31 -12.28 -3.61
C GLY A 60 -3.64 -12.86 -4.85
N ILE A 61 -2.41 -12.42 -5.16
CA ILE A 61 -1.64 -12.99 -6.27
C ILE A 61 -1.22 -14.43 -5.98
N TYR A 62 -0.75 -14.72 -4.76
CA TYR A 62 -0.35 -16.09 -4.38
C TYR A 62 -1.50 -17.08 -4.51
N ARG A 63 -2.70 -16.70 -4.07
CA ARG A 63 -3.92 -17.52 -4.20
C ARG A 63 -4.30 -17.83 -5.64
N TYR A 64 -3.98 -16.95 -6.58
CA TYR A 64 -4.23 -17.20 -8.00
C TYR A 64 -3.35 -18.32 -8.56
N PHE A 65 -2.08 -18.37 -8.14
CA PHE A 65 -1.08 -19.33 -8.63
C PHE A 65 -1.07 -20.66 -7.86
N SER A 66 -1.77 -20.74 -6.72
CA SER A 66 -1.96 -21.97 -5.94
C SER A 66 -3.21 -22.74 -6.34
#